data_AF-A0A6A2ZQ67-F1
#
_entry.id   AF-A0A6A2ZQ67-F1
#
_cell.length_a   1.000
_cell.length_b   1.000
_cell.length_c   1.000
_cell.angle_alpha   90.00
_cell.angle_beta   90.00
_cell.angle_gamma   90.00
#
_symmetry.space_group_name_H-M   'P 1'
#
loop_
_entity.id
_entity.type
_entity.pdbx_description
1 polymer ?
#
loop_
_entity_poly.entity_id
_entity_poly.type
_entity_poly.pdbx_seq_one_letter_code
_entity_poly.pdbx_strand_id
1 'polypeptide(L)'
;MDAIDSFMPYFLHLVVLYVSVVVIYLLYKYKSNGGGATPKPNLPPGRKGLPYIGETLDYVLASRWGTPEKFITDRTSKYSPDVFRNRCSEKTRPSFAARPKQILFPLSKKYTFAIACRLFTSVTDPDEIENFSKPFALATPGLISVPIDVPGTTFNRAVKAGRQIRQQLLALITKKKKEIIEKGKIEASDLVDSMLMDGMTEATRFLASSLPAMTPQALPSPSLSAVSRIIPTANGVLRGKEGGDEALRWEDIQKMKYTWCVACEVMRLAPPASGSLREAISDYTYAGYTIPKGWKIS
;
A
#
# COMPACT_ATOMS: atom_id res chain seq x y z
N MET A 1 -28.82 12.75 48.36
CA MET A 1 -27.75 12.01 47.64
C MET A 1 -27.14 13.05 46.73
N ASP A 2 -26.10 13.67 47.24
CA ASP A 2 -25.75 15.02 46.84
C ASP A 2 -24.80 14.95 45.64
N ALA A 3 -24.94 15.90 44.72
CA ALA A 3 -24.18 15.92 43.45
C ALA A 3 -22.64 15.85 43.66
N ILE A 4 -22.17 16.13 44.87
CA ILE A 4 -20.78 16.07 45.31
C ILE A 4 -20.28 14.62 45.40
N ASP A 5 -21.09 13.68 45.87
CA ASP A 5 -20.69 12.26 46.02
C ASP A 5 -20.50 11.58 44.66
N SER A 6 -21.21 12.05 43.62
CA SER A 6 -21.05 11.57 42.24
C SER A 6 -19.75 12.07 41.60
N PHE A 7 -19.22 13.23 42.00
CA PHE A 7 -18.07 13.86 41.36
C PHE A 7 -16.72 13.46 41.98
N MET A 8 -16.70 13.11 43.27
CA MET A 8 -15.51 12.71 44.01
C MET A 8 -14.67 11.56 43.41
N PRO A 9 -15.23 10.47 42.86
CA PRO A 9 -14.42 9.41 42.26
C PRO A 9 -13.68 9.86 40.98
N TYR A 10 -14.27 10.76 40.19
CA TYR A 10 -13.63 11.29 38.98
C TYR A 10 -12.49 12.26 39.29
N PHE A 11 -12.62 13.02 40.38
CA PHE A 11 -11.57 13.90 40.85
C PHE A 11 -10.31 13.13 41.26
N LEU A 12 -10.48 12.00 41.95
CA LEU A 12 -9.37 11.12 42.32
C LEU A 12 -8.62 10.60 41.07
N HIS A 13 -9.35 10.16 40.03
CA HIS A 13 -8.75 9.70 38.78
C HIS A 13 -8.00 10.82 38.03
N LEU A 14 -8.50 12.05 38.06
CA LEU A 14 -7.82 13.22 37.49
C LEU A 14 -6.50 13.54 38.22
N VAL A 15 -6.50 13.47 39.55
CA VAL A 15 -5.29 13.69 40.37
C VAL A 15 -4.25 12.59 40.10
N VAL A 16 -4.66 11.33 40.03
CA VAL A 16 -3.76 10.21 39.70
C VAL A 16 -3.16 10.36 38.31
N LEU A 17 -3.97 10.76 37.32
CA LEU A 17 -3.49 11.02 35.96
C LEU A 17 -2.46 12.16 35.95
N TYR A 18 -2.75 13.27 36.62
CA TYR A 18 -1.83 14.40 36.72
C TYR A 18 -0.49 14.01 37.35
N VAL A 19 -0.52 13.30 38.48
CA VAL A 19 0.70 12.83 39.18
C VAL A 19 1.49 11.88 38.29
N SER A 20 0.83 10.96 37.58
CA SER A 20 1.51 10.04 36.67
C SER A 20 2.25 10.75 35.53
N VAL A 21 1.64 11.80 34.95
CA VAL A 21 2.26 12.61 33.88
C VAL A 21 3.48 13.36 34.41
N VAL A 22 3.39 13.93 35.61
CA VAL A 22 4.51 14.63 36.27
C VAL A 22 5.66 13.66 36.56
N VAL A 23 5.38 12.46 37.08
CA VAL A 23 6.41 11.44 37.34
C VAL A 23 7.08 10.99 36.04
N ILE A 24 6.31 10.73 34.98
CA ILE A 24 6.87 10.38 33.65
C ILE A 24 7.76 11.51 33.12
N TYR A 25 7.33 12.76 33.25
CA TYR A 25 8.11 13.93 32.85
C TYR A 25 9.42 14.04 33.63
N LEU A 26 9.39 13.82 34.95
CA LEU A 26 10.57 13.86 35.80
C LEU A 26 11.54 12.71 35.51
N LEU A 27 11.04 11.49 35.27
CA LEU A 27 11.87 10.35 34.86
C LEU A 27 12.49 10.58 33.48
N TYR A 28 11.74 11.16 32.54
CA TYR A 28 12.27 11.56 31.24
C TYR A 28 13.38 12.59 31.38
N LYS A 29 13.18 13.63 32.20
CA LYS A 29 14.17 14.68 32.45
C LYS A 29 15.40 14.15 33.20
N TYR A 30 15.22 13.28 34.19
CA TYR A 30 16.30 12.65 34.94
C TYR A 30 17.16 11.76 34.03
N LYS A 31 16.54 10.94 33.18
CA LYS A 31 17.25 10.12 32.17
C LYS A 31 17.92 10.99 31.10
N SER A 32 17.34 12.13 30.75
CA SER A 32 17.93 13.10 29.82
C SER A 32 19.14 13.85 30.42
N ASN A 33 19.17 14.06 31.74
CA ASN A 33 20.27 14.75 32.43
C ASN A 33 21.41 13.81 32.86
N GLY A 34 21.20 12.49 32.88
CA GLY A 34 22.19 11.49 33.30
C GLY A 34 23.18 11.01 32.22
N GLY A 35 23.20 11.62 31.04
CA GLY A 35 24.07 11.20 29.94
C GLY A 35 25.44 11.90 29.96
N GLY A 36 26.48 11.21 30.45
CA GLY A 36 27.87 11.62 30.26
C GLY A 36 28.21 11.88 28.78
N ALA A 37 29.10 12.83 28.55
CA ALA A 37 29.50 13.31 27.23
C ALA A 37 30.22 12.25 26.38
N THR A 38 29.46 11.39 25.71
CA THR A 38 29.94 10.65 24.54
C THR A 38 29.82 11.54 23.31
N PRO A 39 30.77 11.48 22.34
CA PRO A 39 30.63 12.19 21.07
C PRO A 39 29.29 11.82 20.44
N LYS A 40 28.43 12.80 20.19
CA LYS A 40 27.14 12.55 19.55
C LYS A 40 27.43 12.02 18.14
N PRO A 41 26.95 10.82 17.76
CA PRO A 41 27.12 10.33 16.41
C PRO A 41 26.51 11.33 15.42
N ASN A 42 27.12 11.46 14.25
CA ASN A 42 26.62 12.34 13.19
C ASN A 42 25.33 11.72 12.63
N LEU A 43 24.19 12.07 13.21
CA LEU A 43 22.88 11.54 12.84
C LEU A 43 22.28 12.36 11.68
N PRO A 44 21.50 11.74 10.78
CA PRO A 44 20.85 12.49 9.71
C PRO A 44 19.88 13.54 10.29
N PRO A 45 19.76 14.70 9.62
CA PRO A 45 18.85 15.76 10.07
C PRO A 45 17.38 15.29 9.97
N GLY A 46 16.65 15.31 11.10
CA GLY A 46 15.26 14.84 11.16
C GLY A 46 14.67 14.92 12.56
N ARG A 47 13.33 14.88 12.70
CA ARG A 47 12.68 14.84 14.02
C ARG A 47 12.64 13.40 14.52
N LYS A 48 13.16 13.14 15.72
CA LYS A 48 13.07 11.82 16.40
C LYS A 48 11.66 11.53 16.98
N GLY A 49 10.62 12.10 16.38
CA GLY A 49 9.26 12.04 16.90
C GLY A 49 8.74 10.60 16.97
N LEU A 50 7.76 10.35 17.85
CA LEU A 50 7.11 9.04 17.95
C LEU A 50 6.54 8.64 16.57
N PRO A 51 6.77 7.39 16.12
CA PRO A 51 6.41 6.92 14.77
C PRO A 51 4.90 6.95 14.46
N TYR A 52 4.04 7.24 15.44
CA TYR A 52 2.58 7.29 15.26
C TYR A 52 1.97 8.69 15.37
N ILE A 53 2.69 9.69 15.90
CA ILE A 53 2.08 10.97 16.35
C ILE A 53 2.49 12.17 15.50
N GLY A 54 3.49 12.05 14.63
CA GLY A 54 3.91 13.17 13.77
C GLY A 54 3.98 12.78 12.30
N GLU A 55 5.17 12.36 11.89
CA GLU A 55 5.54 12.24 10.48
C GLU A 55 4.72 11.20 9.70
N THR A 56 4.41 10.06 10.32
CA THR A 56 3.57 9.02 9.71
C THR A 56 2.12 9.46 9.62
N LEU A 57 1.62 10.23 10.59
CA LEU A 57 0.26 10.76 10.55
C LEU A 57 0.13 11.82 9.46
N ASP A 58 1.12 12.72 9.32
CA ASP A 58 1.16 13.70 8.23
C ASP A 58 1.17 13.03 6.85
N TYR A 59 1.95 11.97 6.68
CA TYR A 59 1.97 11.18 5.45
C TYR A 59 0.64 10.45 5.18
N VAL A 60 0.05 9.84 6.21
CA VAL A 60 -1.25 9.16 6.13
C VAL A 60 -2.37 10.15 5.78
N LEU A 61 -2.37 11.33 6.41
CA LEU A 61 -3.33 12.39 6.15
C LEU A 61 -3.15 12.96 4.73
N ALA A 62 -1.92 13.21 4.29
CA ALA A 62 -1.61 13.64 2.93
C ALA A 62 -2.06 12.61 1.88
N SER A 63 -1.83 11.31 2.14
CA SER A 63 -2.30 10.21 1.31
C SER A 63 -3.83 10.14 1.26
N ARG A 64 -4.51 10.32 2.40
CA ARG A 64 -5.98 10.35 2.49
C ARG A 64 -6.60 11.53 1.72
N TRP A 65 -5.91 12.66 1.68
CA TRP A 65 -6.33 13.85 0.94
C TRP A 65 -5.89 13.83 -0.53
N GLY A 66 -5.32 12.73 -1.02
CA GLY A 66 -4.90 12.57 -2.40
C GLY A 66 -3.68 13.41 -2.79
N THR A 67 -2.89 13.87 -1.82
CA THR A 67 -1.66 14.65 -2.01
C THR A 67 -0.43 14.02 -1.33
N PRO A 68 -0.16 12.70 -1.48
CA PRO A 68 1.03 12.08 -0.90
C PRO A 68 2.32 12.71 -1.45
N GLU A 69 2.29 13.20 -2.69
CA GLU A 69 3.40 13.92 -3.33
C GLU A 69 3.79 15.17 -2.54
N LYS A 70 2.84 15.88 -1.93
CA LYS A 70 3.11 17.09 -1.14
C LYS A 70 4.02 16.79 0.05
N PHE A 71 3.77 15.68 0.75
CA PHE A 71 4.60 15.26 1.86
C PHE A 71 6.04 14.98 1.40
N ILE A 72 6.19 14.31 0.25
CA ILE A 72 7.51 14.01 -0.33
C ILE A 72 8.19 15.31 -0.79
N THR A 73 7.51 16.20 -1.51
CA THR A 73 8.08 17.45 -2.02
C THR A 73 8.48 18.40 -0.88
N ASP A 74 7.66 18.53 0.16
CA ASP A 74 7.95 19.40 1.31
C ASP A 74 9.21 18.91 2.05
N ARG A 75 9.39 17.59 2.17
CA ARG A 75 10.58 16.96 2.76
C ARG A 75 11.81 17.09 1.88
N THR A 76 11.66 16.83 0.59
CA THR A 76 12.74 16.96 -0.40
C THR A 76 13.27 18.38 -0.42
N SER A 77 12.38 19.38 -0.43
CA SER A 77 12.77 20.80 -0.34
C SER A 77 13.48 21.14 0.97
N LYS A 78 13.03 20.58 2.09
CA LYS A 78 13.56 20.89 3.43
C LYS A 78 14.89 20.21 3.76
N TYR A 79 15.11 18.99 3.27
CA TYR A 79 16.24 18.14 3.70
C TYR A 79 17.20 17.78 2.57
N SER A 80 16.83 17.94 1.29
CA SER A 80 17.68 17.57 0.15
C SER A 80 17.36 18.34 -1.15
N PRO A 81 17.36 19.70 -1.13
CA PRO A 81 17.04 20.49 -2.31
C PRO A 81 18.06 20.33 -3.45
N ASP A 82 19.32 20.05 -3.13
CA ASP A 82 20.41 19.91 -4.11
C ASP A 82 20.56 18.50 -4.69
N VAL A 83 20.02 17.47 -4.01
CA VAL A 83 20.18 16.05 -4.38
C VAL A 83 19.04 15.58 -5.29
N PHE A 84 17.82 16.08 -5.08
CA PHE A 84 16.63 15.68 -5.84
C PHE A 84 16.05 16.87 -6.61
N ARG A 85 16.57 17.13 -7.82
CA ARG A 85 15.93 18.06 -8.76
C ARG A 85 14.81 17.36 -9.53
N ASN A 86 13.56 17.66 -9.18
CA ASN A 86 12.41 17.27 -9.99
C ASN A 86 12.25 18.26 -11.16
N ARG A 87 12.88 17.99 -12.30
CA ARG A 87 12.78 18.84 -13.52
C ARG A 87 11.39 18.78 -14.19
N CYS A 88 10.47 17.95 -13.69
CA CYS A 88 9.22 17.61 -14.37
C CYS A 88 7.97 18.32 -13.82
N SER A 89 8.08 19.07 -12.72
CA SER A 89 6.93 19.72 -12.07
C SER A 89 6.56 21.09 -12.65
N GLU A 90 7.32 21.60 -13.62
CA GLU A 90 7.07 22.90 -14.22
C GLU A 90 6.44 22.73 -15.61
N LYS A 91 5.14 23.06 -15.70
CA LYS A 91 4.26 23.06 -16.89
C LYS A 91 3.53 21.74 -17.18
N THR A 92 2.43 21.52 -16.47
CA THR A 92 1.25 20.96 -17.14
C THR A 92 0.01 21.72 -16.69
N ARG A 93 -0.44 22.68 -17.51
CA ARG A 93 -1.74 23.35 -17.32
C ARG A 93 -2.86 22.31 -17.38
N PRO A 94 -3.88 22.37 -16.50
CA PRO A 94 -5.00 21.47 -16.56
C PRO A 94 -6.03 22.02 -17.56
N SER A 95 -5.90 21.67 -18.84
CA SER A 95 -6.93 21.99 -19.83
C SER A 95 -7.28 20.79 -20.70
N PHE A 96 -7.70 19.67 -20.10
CA PHE A 96 -8.36 18.60 -20.88
C PHE A 96 -9.49 17.94 -20.08
N ALA A 97 -10.58 17.68 -20.81
CA ALA A 97 -11.95 17.45 -20.36
C ALA A 97 -12.12 16.41 -19.23
N ALA A 98 -12.99 16.75 -18.28
CA ALA A 98 -13.28 16.04 -17.04
C ALA A 98 -14.02 14.68 -17.16
N ARG A 99 -14.18 14.10 -18.36
CA ARG A 99 -15.12 12.97 -18.57
C ARG A 99 -14.54 11.54 -18.64
N PRO A 100 -13.31 11.24 -19.13
CA PRO A 100 -12.85 9.84 -19.20
C PRO A 100 -12.33 9.27 -17.86
N LYS A 101 -12.12 10.10 -16.84
CA LYS A 101 -11.52 9.68 -15.55
C LYS A 101 -12.46 8.84 -14.68
N GLN A 102 -13.77 9.06 -14.75
CA GLN A 102 -14.74 8.41 -13.86
C GLN A 102 -15.09 6.97 -14.26
N ILE A 103 -15.00 6.62 -15.54
CA ILE A 103 -15.42 5.30 -16.05
C ILE A 103 -14.24 4.32 -16.09
N LEU A 104 -13.06 4.79 -16.50
CA LEU A 104 -11.92 3.91 -16.76
C LEU A 104 -11.34 3.27 -15.49
N PHE A 105 -11.33 4.01 -14.38
CA PHE A 105 -10.70 3.54 -13.15
C PHE A 105 -11.49 2.45 -12.39
N PRO A 106 -12.82 2.55 -12.23
CA PRO A 106 -13.62 1.45 -11.69
C PRO A 106 -13.57 0.19 -12.58
N LEU A 107 -13.57 0.35 -13.90
CA LEU A 107 -13.49 -0.76 -14.84
C LEU A 107 -12.12 -1.44 -14.80
N SER A 108 -11.03 -0.67 -14.78
CA SER A 108 -9.68 -1.23 -14.69
C SER A 108 -9.48 -2.02 -13.40
N LYS A 109 -10.00 -1.51 -12.26
CA LYS A 109 -10.00 -2.24 -10.98
C LYS A 109 -10.68 -3.60 -11.07
N LYS A 110 -11.90 -3.64 -11.62
CA LYS A 110 -12.66 -4.89 -11.79
C LYS A 110 -11.94 -5.85 -12.72
N TYR A 111 -11.43 -5.36 -13.85
CA TYR A 111 -10.75 -6.17 -14.85
C TYR A 111 -9.43 -6.75 -14.34
N THR A 112 -8.57 -5.94 -13.71
CA THR A 112 -7.29 -6.42 -13.16
C THR A 112 -7.51 -7.42 -12.02
N PHE A 113 -8.51 -7.19 -11.16
CA PHE A 113 -8.86 -8.15 -10.10
C PHE A 113 -9.38 -9.47 -10.68
N ALA A 114 -10.25 -9.43 -11.70
CA ALA A 114 -10.75 -10.62 -12.38
C ALA A 114 -9.62 -11.42 -13.03
N ILE A 115 -8.67 -10.75 -13.71
CA ILE A 115 -7.47 -11.41 -14.25
C ILE A 115 -6.66 -12.06 -13.14
N ALA A 116 -6.42 -11.36 -12.03
CA ALA A 116 -5.66 -11.91 -10.91
C ALA A 116 -6.34 -13.15 -10.32
N CYS A 117 -7.67 -13.13 -10.14
CA CYS A 117 -8.44 -14.29 -9.68
C CYS A 117 -8.32 -15.46 -10.66
N ARG A 118 -8.42 -15.19 -11.96
CA ARG A 118 -8.27 -16.21 -13.00
C ARG A 118 -6.86 -16.82 -13.03
N LEU A 119 -5.82 -15.99 -12.98
CA LEU A 119 -4.42 -16.44 -13.03
C LEU A 119 -3.98 -17.17 -11.76
N PHE A 120 -4.42 -16.70 -10.59
CA PHE A 120 -3.95 -17.25 -9.33
C PHE A 120 -4.80 -18.41 -8.83
N THR A 121 -6.11 -18.37 -9.05
CA THR A 121 -7.06 -19.30 -8.41
C THR A 121 -7.98 -20.04 -9.38
N SER A 122 -7.85 -19.81 -10.70
CA SER A 122 -8.77 -20.31 -11.75
C SER A 122 -10.24 -19.92 -11.54
N VAL A 123 -10.53 -18.90 -10.73
CA VAL A 123 -11.90 -18.40 -10.54
C VAL A 123 -12.28 -17.55 -11.75
N THR A 124 -13.31 -17.98 -12.49
CA THR A 124 -13.79 -17.33 -13.72
C THR A 124 -15.22 -16.81 -13.61
N ASP A 125 -15.99 -17.31 -12.65
CA ASP A 125 -17.39 -16.93 -12.47
C ASP A 125 -17.51 -15.45 -12.02
N PRO A 126 -18.23 -14.59 -12.75
CA PRO A 126 -18.35 -13.17 -12.41
C PRO A 126 -18.92 -12.91 -11.02
N ASP A 127 -19.91 -13.71 -10.58
CA ASP A 127 -20.56 -13.54 -9.28
C ASP A 127 -19.62 -13.94 -8.13
N GLU A 128 -18.85 -15.02 -8.31
CA GLU A 128 -17.79 -15.43 -7.38
C GLU A 128 -16.68 -14.37 -7.29
N ILE A 129 -16.22 -13.83 -8.42
CA ILE A 129 -15.22 -12.75 -8.46
C ILE A 129 -15.74 -11.50 -7.74
N GLU A 130 -17.00 -11.13 -7.94
CA GLU A 130 -17.58 -9.98 -7.26
C GLU A 130 -17.63 -10.19 -5.74
N ASN A 131 -18.11 -11.36 -5.30
CA ASN A 131 -18.16 -11.71 -3.87
C ASN A 131 -16.78 -11.77 -3.24
N PHE A 132 -15.78 -12.23 -3.99
CA PHE A 132 -14.40 -12.25 -3.55
C PHE A 132 -13.79 -10.84 -3.47
N SER A 133 -14.19 -9.92 -4.36
CA SER A 133 -13.68 -8.54 -4.41
C SER A 133 -14.20 -7.64 -3.27
N LYS A 134 -15.43 -7.88 -2.78
CA LYS A 134 -16.10 -7.03 -1.77
C LYS A 134 -15.27 -6.85 -0.48
N PRO A 135 -14.75 -7.92 0.16
CA PRO A 135 -13.87 -7.79 1.32
C PRO A 135 -12.59 -7.00 1.03
N PHE A 136 -11.97 -7.15 -0.14
CA PHE A 136 -10.75 -6.39 -0.48
C PHE A 136 -11.02 -4.88 -0.53
N ALA A 137 -12.17 -4.46 -1.07
CA ALA A 137 -12.55 -3.05 -1.09
C ALA A 137 -12.67 -2.43 0.31
N LEU A 138 -13.02 -3.22 1.33
CA LEU A 138 -13.07 -2.81 2.73
C LEU A 138 -11.71 -2.90 3.43
N ALA A 139 -10.85 -3.84 3.02
CA ALA A 139 -9.53 -4.05 3.59
C ALA A 139 -8.52 -2.97 3.16
N THR A 140 -8.48 -2.62 1.87
CA THR A 140 -7.51 -1.67 1.30
C THR A 140 -7.45 -0.31 2.02
N PRO A 141 -8.57 0.40 2.30
CA PRO A 141 -8.50 1.70 3.00
C PRO A 141 -7.99 1.57 4.45
N GLY A 142 -8.01 0.37 5.04
CA GLY A 142 -7.47 0.12 6.37
C GLY A 142 -5.95 0.08 6.43
N LEU A 143 -5.26 -0.29 5.34
CA LEU A 143 -3.79 -0.39 5.31
C LEU A 143 -3.10 0.95 5.61
N ILE A 144 -3.73 2.04 5.20
CA ILE A 144 -3.24 3.41 5.41
C ILE A 144 -3.99 4.13 6.52
N SER A 145 -4.84 3.45 7.28
CA SER A 145 -5.60 4.06 8.37
C SER A 145 -4.82 4.04 9.69
N VAL A 146 -5.21 4.90 10.63
CA VAL A 146 -4.66 4.86 11.99
C VAL A 146 -5.00 3.49 12.60
N PRO A 147 -4.02 2.73 13.13
CA PRO A 147 -4.20 1.35 13.58
C PRO A 147 -4.94 1.27 14.94
N ILE A 148 -6.19 1.71 14.96
CA ILE A 148 -7.07 1.71 16.15
C ILE A 148 -8.27 0.80 15.88
N ASP A 149 -8.27 -0.37 16.51
CA ASP A 149 -9.29 -1.40 16.36
C ASP A 149 -10.49 -1.15 17.29
N VAL A 150 -11.31 -0.16 16.94
CA VAL A 150 -12.53 0.21 17.67
C VAL A 150 -13.73 0.12 16.73
N PRO A 151 -14.91 -0.36 17.17
CA PRO A 151 -16.10 -0.43 16.32
C PRO A 151 -16.41 0.90 15.61
N GLY A 152 -16.62 0.83 14.29
CA GLY A 152 -16.91 1.99 13.45
C GLY A 152 -15.70 2.63 12.76
N THR A 153 -14.46 2.33 13.19
CA THR A 153 -13.26 2.84 12.50
C THR A 153 -13.01 2.13 11.16
N THR A 154 -12.29 2.81 10.26
CA THR A 154 -11.82 2.20 9.00
C THR A 154 -10.90 1.01 9.26
N PHE A 155 -10.04 1.08 10.27
CA PHE A 155 -9.16 -0.03 10.65
C PHE A 155 -9.95 -1.24 11.14
N ASN A 156 -10.96 -1.07 12.01
CA ASN A 156 -11.81 -2.17 12.47
C ASN A 156 -12.55 -2.88 11.32
N ARG A 157 -13.09 -2.10 10.38
CA ARG A 157 -13.72 -2.66 9.17
C ARG A 157 -12.72 -3.45 8.32
N ALA A 158 -11.51 -2.95 8.17
CA ALA A 158 -10.46 -3.63 7.42
C ALA A 158 -9.96 -4.90 8.10
N VAL A 159 -9.83 -4.92 9.43
CA VAL A 159 -9.50 -6.14 10.21
C VAL A 159 -10.58 -7.20 10.03
N LYS A 160 -11.87 -6.81 10.11
CA LYS A 160 -13.00 -7.72 9.85
C LYS A 160 -12.97 -8.27 8.42
N ALA A 161 -12.77 -7.40 7.43
CA ALA A 161 -12.66 -7.79 6.03
C ALA A 161 -11.45 -8.71 5.77
N GLY A 162 -10.30 -8.44 6.40
CA GLY A 162 -9.11 -9.30 6.35
C GLY A 162 -9.36 -10.70 6.88
N ARG A 163 -10.15 -10.84 7.96
CA ARG A 163 -10.59 -12.16 8.45
C ARG A 163 -11.44 -12.90 7.42
N GLN A 164 -12.38 -12.20 6.77
CA GLN A 164 -13.22 -12.79 5.72
C GLN A 164 -12.39 -13.24 4.50
N ILE A 165 -11.45 -12.40 4.03
CA ILE A 165 -10.53 -12.76 2.94
C ILE A 165 -9.76 -14.04 3.27
N ARG A 166 -9.20 -14.10 4.48
CA ARG A 166 -8.45 -15.28 4.94
C ARG A 166 -9.32 -16.53 4.95
N GLN A 167 -10.56 -16.45 5.42
CA GLN A 167 -11.49 -17.57 5.44
C GLN A 167 -11.81 -18.07 4.03
N GLN A 168 -12.14 -17.17 3.10
CA GLN A 168 -12.43 -17.51 1.70
C GLN A 168 -11.22 -18.14 1.00
N LEU A 169 -10.03 -17.57 1.18
CA LEU A 169 -8.79 -18.11 0.63
C LEU A 169 -8.44 -19.50 1.18
N LEU A 170 -8.61 -19.72 2.48
CA LEU A 170 -8.39 -21.03 3.10
C LEU A 170 -9.38 -22.07 2.57
N ALA A 171 -10.65 -21.70 2.37
CA ALA A 171 -11.65 -22.60 1.80
C ALA A 171 -11.28 -23.00 0.35
N LEU A 172 -10.86 -22.04 -0.48
CA LEU A 172 -10.39 -22.28 -1.85
C LEU A 172 -9.17 -23.20 -1.90
N ILE A 173 -8.16 -22.92 -1.08
CA ILE A 173 -6.93 -23.72 -1.03
C ILE A 173 -7.23 -25.15 -0.54
N THR A 174 -8.11 -25.29 0.46
CA THR A 174 -8.51 -26.61 0.97
C THR A 174 -9.24 -27.42 -0.08
N LYS A 175 -10.16 -26.79 -0.83
CA LYS A 175 -10.87 -27.42 -1.95
C LYS A 175 -9.88 -27.90 -3.01
N LYS A 176 -8.96 -27.03 -3.45
CA LYS A 176 -7.94 -27.38 -4.46
C LYS A 176 -7.00 -28.48 -3.99
N LYS A 177 -6.56 -28.44 -2.73
CA LYS A 177 -5.73 -29.51 -2.15
C LYS A 177 -6.44 -30.87 -2.19
N LYS A 178 -7.74 -30.92 -1.88
CA LYS A 178 -8.53 -32.15 -2.02
C LYS A 178 -8.62 -32.60 -3.48
N GLU A 179 -8.88 -31.69 -4.40
CA GLU A 179 -8.94 -32.01 -5.84
C GLU A 179 -7.62 -32.58 -6.37
N ILE A 180 -6.47 -32.05 -5.94
CA ILE A 180 -5.15 -32.59 -6.32
C ILE A 180 -4.97 -34.02 -5.81
N ILE A 181 -5.33 -34.29 -4.55
CA ILE A 181 -5.17 -35.61 -3.92
C ILE A 181 -6.17 -36.64 -4.49
N GLU A 182 -7.45 -36.27 -4.62
CA GLU A 182 -8.53 -37.18 -5.00
C GLU A 182 -8.56 -37.44 -6.52
N LYS A 183 -8.31 -36.42 -7.34
CA LYS A 183 -8.33 -36.55 -8.81
C LYS A 183 -6.95 -36.87 -9.40
N GLY A 184 -5.93 -37.01 -8.56
CA GLY A 184 -4.55 -37.27 -9.00
C GLY A 184 -4.08 -36.23 -10.01
N LYS A 185 -4.33 -34.94 -9.74
CA LYS A 185 -4.01 -33.86 -10.69
C LYS A 185 -2.49 -33.75 -10.84
N ILE A 186 -1.98 -34.00 -12.05
CA ILE A 186 -0.54 -34.00 -12.36
C ILE A 186 -0.06 -32.62 -12.82
N GLU A 187 -0.94 -31.83 -13.45
CA GLU A 187 -0.58 -30.52 -14.00
C GLU A 187 -1.24 -29.38 -13.22
N ALA A 188 -0.44 -28.35 -12.93
CA ALA A 188 -0.93 -27.11 -12.33
C ALA A 188 -1.71 -26.28 -13.36
N SER A 189 -2.97 -25.95 -13.07
CA SER A 189 -3.76 -25.07 -13.95
C SER A 189 -3.66 -23.60 -13.57
N ASP A 190 -3.21 -23.30 -12.34
CA ASP A 190 -2.98 -21.95 -11.85
C ASP A 190 -1.82 -21.92 -10.85
N LEU A 191 -1.51 -20.70 -10.40
CA LEU A 191 -0.43 -20.47 -9.46
C LEU A 191 -0.64 -21.20 -8.13
N VAL A 192 -1.87 -21.29 -7.62
CA VAL A 192 -2.14 -21.98 -6.34
C VAL A 192 -1.90 -23.48 -6.47
N ASP A 193 -2.32 -24.09 -7.58
CA ASP A 193 -2.05 -25.50 -7.82
C ASP A 193 -0.54 -25.75 -7.90
N SER A 194 0.20 -24.90 -8.62
CA SER A 194 1.67 -24.98 -8.69
C SER A 194 2.30 -24.84 -7.30
N MET A 195 1.88 -23.86 -6.50
CA MET A 195 2.37 -23.68 -5.13
C MET A 195 2.06 -24.89 -4.23
N LEU A 196 0.88 -25.48 -4.36
CA LEU A 196 0.46 -26.64 -3.57
C LEU A 196 1.22 -27.90 -3.97
N MET A 197 1.47 -28.11 -5.26
CA MET A 197 2.27 -29.22 -5.78
C MET A 197 3.74 -29.11 -5.34
N ASP A 198 4.29 -27.89 -5.28
CA ASP A 198 5.63 -27.61 -4.76
C ASP A 198 5.71 -27.66 -3.22
N GLY A 199 4.61 -27.99 -2.53
CA GLY A 199 4.57 -28.10 -1.07
C GLY A 199 4.60 -26.75 -0.33
N MET A 200 4.37 -25.63 -1.02
CA MET A 200 4.29 -24.31 -0.38
C MET A 200 3.01 -24.18 0.45
N THR A 201 3.15 -24.27 1.77
CA THR A 201 2.06 -24.10 2.75
C THR A 201 1.56 -22.65 2.85
N GLU A 202 2.26 -21.71 2.21
CA GLU A 202 2.08 -20.27 2.39
C GLU A 202 1.25 -19.57 1.30
N ALA A 203 0.61 -20.35 0.43
CA ALA A 203 -0.25 -19.84 -0.64
C ALA A 203 -1.30 -18.86 -0.12
N THR A 204 -1.88 -19.08 1.07
CA THR A 204 -2.84 -18.15 1.67
C THR A 204 -2.23 -16.78 1.94
N ARG A 205 -1.04 -16.69 2.56
CA ARG A 205 -0.39 -15.40 2.81
C ARG A 205 0.02 -14.74 1.51
N PHE A 206 0.54 -15.50 0.55
CA PHE A 206 0.92 -14.99 -0.76
C PHE A 206 -0.28 -14.34 -1.48
N LEU A 207 -1.42 -15.03 -1.58
CA LEU A 207 -2.62 -14.48 -2.19
C LEU A 207 -3.15 -13.26 -1.43
N ALA A 208 -3.17 -13.34 -0.10
CA ALA A 208 -3.63 -12.23 0.75
C ALA A 208 -2.74 -10.99 0.62
N SER A 209 -1.45 -11.13 0.32
CA SER A 209 -0.55 -9.99 0.06
C SER A 209 -0.60 -9.50 -1.39
N SER A 210 -0.73 -10.40 -2.35
CA SER A 210 -0.59 -10.09 -3.78
C SER A 210 -1.88 -9.54 -4.39
N LEU A 211 -3.05 -10.10 -4.05
CA LEU A 211 -4.34 -9.66 -4.60
C LEU A 211 -4.70 -8.19 -4.29
N PRO A 212 -4.51 -7.67 -3.06
CA PRO A 212 -4.77 -6.26 -2.79
C PRO A 212 -3.83 -5.34 -3.56
N ALA A 213 -2.55 -5.72 -3.74
CA ALA A 213 -1.57 -4.94 -4.49
C ALA A 213 -1.93 -4.79 -5.98
N MET A 214 -2.70 -5.76 -6.51
CA MET A 214 -3.22 -5.71 -7.88
C MET A 214 -4.52 -4.90 -8.01
N THR A 215 -5.06 -4.35 -6.92
CA THR A 215 -6.13 -3.35 -6.99
C THR A 215 -5.51 -1.97 -7.18
N PRO A 216 -5.73 -1.28 -8.33
CA PRO A 216 -5.19 0.05 -8.55
C PRO A 216 -5.51 1.01 -7.40
N GLN A 217 -4.51 1.36 -6.59
CA GLN A 217 -4.60 2.54 -5.75
C GLN A 217 -4.60 3.75 -6.70
N ALA A 218 -5.43 4.75 -6.38
CA ALA A 218 -5.80 5.85 -7.26
C ALA A 218 -4.65 6.28 -8.18
N LEU A 219 -4.77 6.03 -9.49
CA LEU A 219 -3.80 6.55 -10.45
C LEU A 219 -3.84 8.09 -10.30
N PRO A 220 -2.72 8.75 -9.99
CA PRO A 220 -2.63 10.19 -10.01
C PRO A 220 -3.08 10.74 -11.36
N SER A 221 -3.65 11.95 -11.33
CA SER A 221 -4.17 12.68 -12.49
C SER A 221 -3.26 12.69 -13.75
N PRO A 222 -1.91 12.74 -13.65
CA PRO A 222 -1.01 12.65 -14.79
C PRO A 222 -1.05 11.30 -15.53
N SER A 223 -1.26 10.19 -14.82
CA SER A 223 -1.23 8.84 -15.39
C SER A 223 -2.38 8.58 -16.38
N LEU A 224 -3.51 9.29 -16.23
CA LEU A 224 -4.65 9.19 -17.14
C LEU A 224 -4.37 9.85 -18.51
N SER A 225 -3.56 10.91 -18.54
CA SER A 225 -3.10 11.50 -19.81
C SER A 225 -2.15 10.57 -20.56
N ALA A 226 -1.32 9.82 -19.84
CA ALA A 226 -0.45 8.81 -20.43
C ALA A 226 -1.27 7.65 -21.02
N VAL A 227 -2.33 7.19 -20.33
CA VAL A 227 -3.23 6.15 -20.86
C VAL A 227 -3.88 6.55 -22.18
N SER A 228 -4.31 7.82 -22.34
CA SER A 228 -4.85 8.30 -23.62
C SER A 228 -3.85 8.26 -24.79
N ARG A 229 -2.54 8.30 -24.49
CA ARG A 229 -1.47 8.17 -25.49
C ARG A 229 -1.11 6.72 -25.80
N ILE A 230 -1.44 5.77 -24.92
CA ILE A 230 -1.23 4.33 -25.14
C ILE A 230 -2.28 3.77 -26.10
N ILE A 231 -3.53 4.27 -26.03
CA ILE A 231 -4.66 3.75 -26.82
C ILE A 231 -4.36 3.73 -28.33
N PRO A 232 -3.82 4.79 -28.96
CA PRO A 232 -3.52 4.77 -30.39
C PRO A 232 -2.42 3.77 -30.77
N THR A 233 -1.38 3.61 -29.94
CA THR A 233 -0.28 2.68 -30.19
C THR A 233 -0.72 1.22 -30.04
N ALA A 234 -1.50 0.92 -28.99
CA ALA A 234 -2.10 -0.40 -28.80
C ALA A 234 -3.02 -0.72 -29.99
N ASN A 235 -3.85 0.24 -30.41
CA ASN A 235 -4.72 0.09 -31.58
C ASN A 235 -3.95 -0.11 -32.89
N GLY A 236 -2.74 0.45 -33.03
CA GLY A 236 -1.89 0.24 -34.22
C GLY A 236 -1.39 -1.20 -34.35
N VAL A 237 -0.99 -1.83 -33.25
CA VAL A 237 -0.58 -3.25 -33.23
C VAL A 237 -1.79 -4.17 -33.42
N LEU A 238 -2.94 -3.80 -32.85
CA LEU A 238 -4.19 -4.54 -33.02
C LEU A 238 -4.76 -4.44 -34.45
N ARG A 239 -4.58 -3.30 -35.14
CA ARG A 239 -4.98 -3.09 -36.54
C ARG A 239 -4.15 -3.89 -37.55
N GLY A 240 -2.94 -4.31 -37.18
CA GLY A 240 -2.12 -5.21 -38.01
C GLY A 240 -2.59 -6.66 -38.00
N LYS A 241 -3.60 -6.99 -37.18
CA LYS A 241 -4.28 -8.28 -37.16
C LYS A 241 -5.65 -8.13 -37.81
N GLU A 242 -5.79 -8.63 -39.03
CA GLU A 242 -7.10 -8.72 -39.69
C GLU A 242 -7.96 -9.73 -38.94
N GLY A 243 -9.07 -9.26 -38.34
CA GLY A 243 -10.01 -10.07 -37.57
C GLY A 243 -9.81 -9.91 -36.07
N GLY A 244 -10.69 -9.13 -35.43
CA GLY A 244 -10.63 -8.74 -34.01
C GLY A 244 -10.76 -9.87 -32.97
N ASP A 245 -10.58 -11.13 -33.36
CA ASP A 245 -10.69 -12.34 -32.53
C ASP A 245 -9.35 -13.07 -32.33
N GLU A 246 -8.26 -12.65 -32.97
CA GLU A 246 -6.98 -13.35 -32.79
C GLU A 246 -6.29 -12.95 -31.47
N ALA A 247 -6.09 -13.93 -30.59
CA ALA A 247 -5.42 -13.73 -29.30
C ALA A 247 -4.02 -13.11 -29.45
N LEU A 248 -3.65 -12.25 -28.50
CA LEU A 248 -2.30 -11.69 -28.43
C LEU A 248 -1.29 -12.81 -28.12
N ARG A 249 -0.23 -12.91 -28.93
CA ARG A 249 0.88 -13.83 -28.70
C ARG A 249 2.04 -13.11 -28.01
N TRP A 250 2.97 -13.87 -27.47
CA TRP A 250 4.13 -13.30 -26.77
C TRP A 250 4.96 -12.39 -27.68
N GLU A 251 5.11 -12.76 -28.94
CA GLU A 251 5.86 -12.00 -29.94
C GLU A 251 5.21 -10.63 -30.22
N ASP A 252 3.88 -10.52 -30.09
CA ASP A 252 3.16 -9.26 -30.25
C ASP A 252 3.45 -8.31 -29.10
N ILE A 253 3.50 -8.83 -27.87
CA ILE A 253 3.83 -8.05 -26.68
C ILE A 253 5.25 -7.49 -26.80
N GLN A 254 6.20 -8.28 -27.29
CA GLN A 254 7.60 -7.84 -27.49
C GLN A 254 7.73 -6.70 -28.52
N LYS A 255 6.81 -6.60 -29.49
CA LYS A 255 6.78 -5.51 -30.49
C LYS A 255 6.24 -4.19 -29.90
N MET A 256 5.53 -4.21 -28.77
CA MET A 256 4.92 -3.03 -28.15
C MET A 256 5.91 -2.14 -27.37
N LYS A 257 7.05 -1.79 -27.97
CA LYS A 257 8.13 -1.02 -27.32
C LYS A 257 7.66 0.33 -26.78
N TYR A 258 6.85 1.06 -27.55
CA TYR A 258 6.32 2.36 -27.13
C TYR A 258 5.38 2.23 -25.92
N THR A 259 4.49 1.22 -25.92
CA THR A 259 3.60 0.94 -24.79
C THR A 259 4.39 0.68 -23.51
N TRP A 260 5.48 -0.08 -23.60
CA TRP A 260 6.37 -0.33 -22.46
C TRP A 260 7.02 0.97 -21.95
N CYS A 261 7.53 1.83 -22.84
CA CYS A 261 8.06 3.13 -22.43
C CYS A 261 7.03 4.00 -21.71
N VAL A 262 5.77 4.01 -22.18
CA VAL A 262 4.71 4.76 -21.51
C VAL A 262 4.37 4.14 -20.16
N ALA A 263 4.32 2.81 -20.05
CA ALA A 263 4.10 2.14 -18.76
C ALA A 263 5.21 2.50 -17.75
N CYS A 264 6.47 2.48 -18.18
CA CYS A 264 7.61 2.92 -17.37
C CYS A 264 7.49 4.39 -16.96
N GLU A 265 7.13 5.28 -17.89
CA GLU A 265 6.97 6.71 -17.59
C GLU A 265 5.81 6.97 -16.63
N VAL A 266 4.71 6.21 -16.76
CA VAL A 266 3.60 6.25 -15.79
C VAL A 266 4.07 5.80 -14.41
N MET A 267 4.80 4.68 -14.30
CA MET A 267 5.32 4.21 -13.02
C MET A 267 6.39 5.16 -12.44
N ARG A 268 7.15 5.86 -13.29
CA ARG A 268 8.12 6.88 -12.87
C ARG A 268 7.44 8.11 -12.28
N LEU A 269 6.35 8.58 -12.91
CA LEU A 269 5.58 9.74 -12.45
C LEU A 269 4.66 9.40 -11.28
N ALA A 270 4.11 8.18 -11.27
CA ALA A 270 3.14 7.71 -10.31
C ALA A 270 3.49 6.28 -9.86
N PRO A 271 4.47 6.12 -8.97
CA PRO A 271 4.85 4.80 -8.49
C PRO A 271 3.68 4.15 -7.72
N PRO A 272 3.34 2.87 -7.97
CA PRO A 272 2.25 2.17 -7.28
C PRO A 272 2.40 2.09 -5.76
N ALA A 273 3.65 2.15 -5.26
CA ALA A 273 3.97 2.20 -3.84
C ALA A 273 4.84 3.43 -3.56
N SER A 274 4.41 4.31 -2.66
CA SER A 274 5.07 5.60 -2.41
C SER A 274 6.24 5.51 -1.42
N GLY A 275 7.03 4.44 -1.51
CA GLY A 275 8.17 4.17 -0.62
C GLY A 275 8.01 2.86 0.13
N SER A 276 9.10 2.43 0.77
CA SER A 276 9.13 1.17 1.50
C SER A 276 9.69 1.40 2.89
N LEU A 277 8.91 1.04 3.92
CA LEU A 277 9.40 1.11 5.29
C LEU A 277 10.44 0.01 5.52
N ARG A 278 11.60 0.40 6.03
CA ARG A 278 12.73 -0.45 6.41
C ARG A 278 13.08 -0.17 7.86
N GLU A 279 13.77 -1.11 8.48
CA GLU A 279 14.36 -0.93 9.81
C GLU A 279 15.84 -1.30 9.75
N ALA A 280 16.68 -0.47 10.36
CA ALA A 280 18.10 -0.76 10.51
C ALA A 280 18.28 -1.95 11.46
N ILE A 281 18.79 -3.08 10.96
CA ILE A 281 19.05 -4.29 11.77
C ILE A 281 20.39 -4.23 12.54
N SER A 282 21.27 -3.33 12.13
CA SER A 282 22.57 -3.05 12.73
C SER A 282 22.90 -1.57 12.58
N ASP A 283 23.86 -1.07 13.36
CA ASP A 283 24.42 0.26 13.14
C ASP A 283 25.21 0.27 11.83
N TYR A 284 25.02 1.29 10.99
CA TYR A 284 25.82 1.47 9.77
C TYR A 284 25.97 2.94 9.40
N THR A 285 26.98 3.26 8.60
CA THR A 285 27.24 4.63 8.13
C THR A 285 26.88 4.76 6.65
N TYR A 286 26.12 5.78 6.31
CA TYR A 286 25.74 6.12 4.94
C TYR A 286 25.88 7.63 4.71
N ALA A 287 26.59 8.01 3.64
CA ALA A 287 26.83 9.41 3.27
C ALA A 287 27.34 10.30 4.44
N GLY A 288 28.22 9.76 5.29
CA GLY A 288 28.79 10.47 6.44
C GLY A 288 27.88 10.54 7.68
N TYR A 289 26.69 9.94 7.62
CA TYR A 289 25.76 9.83 8.75
C TYR A 289 25.70 8.41 9.30
N THR A 290 25.66 8.28 10.63
CA THR A 290 25.44 7.01 11.31
C THR A 290 23.94 6.76 11.47
N ILE A 291 23.48 5.60 11.03
CA ILE A 291 22.11 5.10 11.17
C ILE A 291 22.13 4.00 12.24
N PRO A 292 21.60 4.26 13.44
CA PRO A 292 21.56 3.27 14.51
C PRO A 292 20.55 2.15 14.24
N LYS A 293 20.84 0.98 14.80
CA LYS A 293 19.94 -0.16 14.88
C LYS A 293 18.59 0.24 15.47
N GLY A 294 17.52 -0.29 14.90
CA GLY A 294 16.13 -0.04 15.28
C GLY A 294 15.50 1.20 14.64
N TRP A 295 16.27 2.01 13.90
CA TRP A 295 15.72 3.17 13.21
C TRP A 295 14.86 2.75 12.03
N LYS A 296 13.68 3.36 11.92
CA LYS A 296 12.78 3.20 10.76
C LYS A 296 13.22 4.15 9.64
N ILE A 297 13.35 3.61 8.43
CA ILE A 297 13.83 4.30 7.24
C ILE A 297 12.72 4.20 6.20
N SER A 298 12.40 5.29 5.52
CA SER A 298 11.36 5.37 4.48
C SER A 298 11.90 5.97 3.21
#